data_AF-A0A6D0XVV0-F1
#
_entry.id   AF-A0A6D0XVV0-F1
#
_cell.length_a   1.000
_cell.length_b   1.000
_cell.length_c   1.000
_cell.angle_alpha   90.00
_cell.angle_beta   90.00
_cell.angle_gamma   90.00
#
_symmetry.space_group_name_H-M   'P 1'
#
loop_
_entity.id
_entity.type
_entity.pdbx_description
1 polymer ?
#
loop_
_entity_poly.entity_id
_entity_poly.type
_entity_poly.pdbx_seq_one_letter_code
_entity_poly.pdbx_strand_id
1 'polypeptide(L)'
;AKAAAEADDIFGELSSGKNAPKTGGGAKGNNASPAGSGNTKNNGASGADINNYAGQIKSAIESKFYDASSYAGKTCTLRIKLAPDGMLLDIKPEGGDPALCQAALAAAKLAKIPKPPSQAVYEVFKNAPLDFKP
;
A
#
# COMPACT_ATOMS: atom_id res chain seq x y z
N ALA A 1 -31.34 -43.50 33.06
CA ALA A 1 -30.43 -44.29 33.91
C ALA A 1 -29.36 -44.89 33.02
N LYS A 2 -28.07 -45.04 33.36
CA LYS A 2 -27.20 -44.61 34.47
C LYS A 2 -25.82 -45.20 34.11
N ALA A 3 -24.75 -44.50 34.52
CA ALA A 3 -23.33 -44.92 34.59
C ALA A 3 -22.57 -44.96 33.24
N ALA A 4 -21.44 -44.27 33.02
CA ALA A 4 -20.22 -43.98 33.81
C ALA A 4 -19.19 -45.11 33.81
N ALA A 5 -17.92 -44.69 33.83
CA ALA A 5 -16.64 -45.41 33.99
C ALA A 5 -16.08 -46.10 32.72
N GLU A 6 -14.96 -45.71 32.08
CA GLU A 6 -13.63 -45.20 32.48
C GLU A 6 -12.53 -46.28 32.65
N ALA A 7 -11.36 -45.97 32.08
CA ALA A 7 -10.03 -46.57 32.21
C ALA A 7 -9.75 -47.93 31.50
N ASP A 8 -8.82 -47.95 30.54
CA ASP A 8 -7.45 -48.48 30.74
C ASP A 8 -6.59 -48.34 29.46
N ASP A 9 -5.33 -47.95 29.64
CA ASP A 9 -4.12 -47.98 28.76
C ASP A 9 -3.29 -46.74 29.19
N ILE A 10 -2.51 -46.73 30.27
CA ILE A 10 -1.46 -47.67 30.70
C ILE A 10 -0.67 -48.23 29.53
N PHE A 11 0.25 -47.45 28.95
CA PHE A 11 1.61 -47.90 28.64
C PHE A 11 2.41 -46.74 28.06
N GLY A 12 3.37 -46.24 28.83
CA GLY A 12 4.27 -45.17 28.37
C GLY A 12 5.15 -44.56 29.46
N GLU A 13 5.22 -45.18 30.63
CA GLU A 13 6.31 -44.96 31.56
C GLU A 13 7.55 -45.66 30.99
N LEU A 14 8.59 -44.90 30.62
CA LEU A 14 9.95 -45.08 31.13
C LEU A 14 10.90 -44.04 30.53
N SER A 15 11.23 -43.06 31.37
CA SER A 15 12.62 -42.84 31.80
C SER A 15 13.68 -42.58 30.73
N SER A 16 14.13 -41.32 30.61
CA SER A 16 15.45 -40.86 31.11
C SER A 16 15.91 -39.58 30.40
N GLY A 17 16.60 -38.70 31.14
CA GLY A 17 17.68 -37.91 30.52
C GLY A 17 17.46 -36.40 30.36
N LYS A 18 17.09 -35.72 31.44
CA LYS A 18 17.73 -34.49 31.93
C LYS A 18 18.78 -33.83 31.00
N ASN A 19 18.42 -32.71 30.35
CA ASN A 19 19.25 -31.50 30.31
C ASN A 19 18.41 -30.27 29.92
N ALA A 20 18.19 -29.38 30.90
CA ALA A 20 17.70 -28.01 30.71
C ALA A 20 18.85 -27.12 30.13
N PRO A 21 18.71 -25.80 29.82
CA PRO A 21 17.62 -24.86 30.15
C PRO A 21 17.31 -23.87 28.96
N LYS A 22 16.58 -22.74 28.99
CA LYS A 22 16.06 -21.83 30.02
C LYS A 22 15.11 -20.80 29.34
N THR A 23 14.15 -20.30 30.13
CA THR A 23 13.57 -18.95 30.09
C THR A 23 12.69 -18.55 28.88
N GLY A 24 11.39 -18.80 29.03
CA GLY A 24 10.34 -17.91 28.53
C GLY A 24 9.71 -17.16 29.71
N GLY A 25 10.04 -15.89 29.87
CA GLY A 25 9.47 -14.97 30.86
C GLY A 25 9.04 -13.70 30.12
N GLY A 26 7.75 -13.39 30.19
CA GLY A 26 7.08 -12.43 29.31
C GLY A 26 7.23 -10.96 29.67
N ALA A 27 6.64 -10.10 28.83
CA ALA A 27 6.18 -8.76 29.19
C ALA A 27 5.23 -8.20 28.12
N LYS A 28 3.98 -8.02 28.54
CA LYS A 28 3.23 -6.75 28.50
C LYS A 28 3.28 -5.92 27.21
N GLY A 29 2.12 -5.82 26.57
CA GLY A 29 1.88 -4.93 25.45
C GLY A 29 2.14 -3.47 25.79
N ASN A 30 2.84 -2.83 24.86
CA ASN A 30 2.85 -1.40 24.68
C ASN A 30 2.80 -1.16 23.16
N ASN A 31 1.78 -0.43 22.73
CA ASN A 31 1.63 0.08 21.38
C ASN A 31 2.90 0.83 20.97
N ALA A 32 3.74 0.17 20.19
CA ALA A 32 4.79 0.80 19.41
C ALA A 32 4.60 0.28 17.99
N SER A 33 4.26 1.22 17.11
CA SER A 33 4.12 1.09 15.66
C SER A 33 5.10 0.06 15.08
N PRO A 34 4.71 -0.77 14.10
CA PRO A 34 5.71 -1.47 13.33
C PRO A 34 6.45 -0.43 12.49
N ALA A 35 7.50 0.15 13.06
CA ALA A 35 8.66 0.59 12.30
C ALA A 35 9.23 -0.69 11.69
N GLY A 36 8.72 -1.04 10.51
CA GLY A 36 9.19 -2.14 9.69
C GLY A 36 10.59 -1.81 9.17
N SER A 37 11.58 -1.95 10.03
CA SER A 37 12.99 -2.08 9.66
C SER A 37 13.18 -3.46 9.04
N GLY A 38 12.72 -3.61 7.80
CA GLY A 38 13.00 -4.74 6.95
C GLY A 38 14.26 -4.46 6.15
N ASN A 39 15.42 -4.87 6.66
CA ASN A 39 16.61 -5.04 5.85
C ASN A 39 16.33 -6.10 4.77
N THR A 40 15.85 -5.68 3.60
CA THR A 40 15.93 -6.51 2.39
C THR A 40 16.39 -5.61 1.27
N LYS A 41 17.67 -5.76 0.97
CA LYS A 41 18.37 -5.26 -0.20
C LYS A 41 17.69 -5.80 -1.46
N ASN A 42 16.66 -5.09 -1.93
CA ASN A 42 16.20 -5.15 -3.31
C ASN A 42 16.17 -3.72 -3.83
N ASN A 43 17.07 -3.41 -4.74
CA ASN A 43 17.29 -2.09 -5.32
C ASN A 43 16.18 -1.75 -6.34
N GLY A 44 14.93 -1.64 -5.87
CA GLY A 44 13.77 -1.18 -6.63
C GLY A 44 12.81 -0.47 -5.70
N ALA A 45 11.98 0.45 -6.23
CA ALA A 45 11.00 1.17 -5.41
C ALA A 45 10.13 0.14 -4.72
N SER A 46 10.01 0.26 -3.40
CA SER A 46 9.12 -0.61 -2.66
C SER A 46 7.71 -0.36 -3.19
N GLY A 47 6.87 -1.39 -3.32
CA GLY A 47 5.48 -1.21 -3.75
C GLY A 47 4.74 -0.15 -2.89
N ALA A 48 5.15 -0.02 -1.62
CA ALA A 48 4.71 1.02 -0.70
C ALA A 48 5.11 2.44 -1.16
N ASP A 49 6.33 2.66 -1.65
CA ASP A 49 6.80 3.97 -2.13
C ASP A 49 6.01 4.41 -3.37
N ILE A 50 5.75 3.46 -4.28
CA ILE A 50 4.96 3.68 -5.49
C ILE A 50 3.51 4.04 -5.11
N ASN A 51 2.89 3.26 -4.20
CA ASN A 51 1.52 3.53 -3.77
C ASN A 51 1.39 4.85 -3.01
N ASN A 52 2.35 5.15 -2.14
CA ASN A 52 2.39 6.41 -1.39
C ASN A 52 2.49 7.59 -2.36
N TYR A 53 3.39 7.53 -3.34
CA TYR A 53 3.54 8.58 -4.33
C TYR A 53 2.30 8.70 -5.24
N ALA A 54 1.67 7.59 -5.65
CA ALA A 54 0.38 7.62 -6.36
C ALA A 54 -0.69 8.37 -5.55
N GLY A 55 -0.78 8.09 -4.24
CA GLY A 55 -1.71 8.76 -3.34
C GLY A 55 -1.44 10.26 -3.23
N GLN A 56 -0.16 10.67 -3.19
CA GLN A 56 0.22 12.09 -3.21
C GLN A 56 -0.19 12.78 -4.52
N ILE A 57 0.01 12.12 -5.66
CA ILE A 57 -0.44 12.64 -6.97
C ILE A 57 -1.96 12.82 -6.95
N LYS A 58 -2.71 11.78 -6.56
CA LYS A 58 -4.18 11.84 -6.51
C LYS A 58 -4.65 12.99 -5.62
N SER A 59 -4.11 13.09 -4.42
CA SER A 59 -4.47 14.17 -3.48
C SER A 59 -4.13 15.57 -4.00
N ALA A 60 -3.00 15.73 -4.70
CA ALA A 60 -2.63 16.99 -5.32
C ALA A 60 -3.60 17.39 -6.46
N ILE A 61 -4.09 16.41 -7.22
CA ILE A 61 -5.09 16.61 -8.29
C ILE A 61 -6.46 16.91 -7.67
N GLU A 62 -6.90 16.12 -6.70
CA GLU A 62 -8.15 16.31 -5.95
C GLU A 62 -8.21 17.69 -5.30
N SER A 63 -7.10 18.18 -4.75
CA SER A 63 -7.02 19.54 -4.19
C SER A 63 -7.26 20.65 -5.22
N LYS A 64 -7.06 20.38 -6.51
CA LYS A 64 -7.39 21.30 -7.62
C LYS A 64 -8.73 20.99 -8.27
N PHE A 65 -9.39 19.93 -7.85
CA PHE A 65 -10.62 19.45 -8.42
C PHE A 65 -11.79 19.91 -7.53
N TYR A 66 -12.39 21.04 -7.87
CA TYR A 66 -13.45 21.68 -7.06
C TYR A 66 -14.77 20.90 -7.02
N ASP A 67 -15.06 20.11 -8.05
CA ASP A 67 -16.33 19.37 -8.20
C ASP A 67 -16.20 17.87 -7.88
N ALA A 68 -15.20 17.46 -7.10
CA ALA A 68 -14.82 16.05 -6.90
C ALA A 68 -16.04 15.20 -6.48
N SER A 69 -16.84 15.73 -5.55
CA SER A 69 -18.07 15.12 -5.04
C SER A 69 -19.12 14.85 -6.12
N SER A 70 -19.19 15.66 -7.18
CA SER A 70 -20.15 15.49 -8.29
C SER A 70 -19.81 14.28 -9.17
N TYR A 71 -18.59 13.76 -9.05
CA TYR A 71 -18.11 12.57 -9.75
C TYR A 71 -17.87 11.39 -8.81
N ALA A 72 -18.39 11.44 -7.58
CA ALA A 72 -18.28 10.34 -6.63
C ALA A 72 -18.84 9.04 -7.23
N GLY A 73 -18.06 7.96 -7.13
CA GLY A 73 -18.39 6.65 -7.72
C GLY A 73 -18.05 6.51 -9.20
N LYS A 74 -17.60 7.58 -9.87
CA LYS A 74 -17.02 7.51 -11.22
C LYS A 74 -15.51 7.25 -11.13
N THR A 75 -14.95 6.82 -12.25
CA THR A 75 -13.53 6.52 -12.36
C THR A 75 -13.04 6.94 -13.74
N CYS A 76 -11.84 7.49 -13.78
CA CYS A 76 -11.15 7.81 -15.01
C CYS A 76 -9.73 7.24 -14.96
N THR A 77 -9.39 6.41 -15.93
CA THR A 77 -8.02 5.91 -16.11
C THR A 77 -7.27 6.85 -17.04
N LEU A 78 -6.20 7.47 -16.54
CA LEU A 78 -5.37 8.43 -17.25
C LEU A 78 -3.95 7.89 -17.39
N ARG A 79 -3.40 7.88 -18.60
CA ARG A 79 -1.97 7.69 -18.81
C ARG A 79 -1.24 9.00 -18.56
N ILE A 80 -0.36 9.03 -17.56
CA ILE A 80 0.50 10.19 -17.27
C ILE A 80 1.94 9.90 -17.66
N LYS A 81 2.63 10.94 -18.13
CA LYS A 81 4.08 10.97 -18.25
C LYS A 81 4.65 12.06 -17.37
N LEU A 82 5.43 11.68 -16.38
CA LEU A 82 6.18 12.60 -15.55
C LEU A 82 7.62 12.75 -16.03
N ALA A 83 8.14 13.96 -15.83
CA ALA A 83 9.56 14.25 -15.84
C ALA A 83 10.21 13.88 -14.49
N PRO A 84 11.54 13.70 -14.46
CA PRO A 84 12.26 13.29 -13.24
C PRO A 84 12.28 14.37 -12.14
N ASP A 85 11.86 15.59 -12.45
CA ASP A 85 11.64 16.68 -11.51
C ASP A 85 10.22 16.66 -10.88
N GLY A 86 9.32 15.80 -11.37
CA GLY A 86 7.92 15.73 -10.95
C GLY A 86 6.96 16.52 -11.85
N MET A 87 7.45 17.17 -12.91
CA MET A 87 6.60 17.94 -13.82
C MET A 87 5.80 17.01 -14.74
N LEU A 88 4.50 17.30 -14.92
CA LEU A 88 3.64 16.56 -15.84
C LEU A 88 3.99 16.94 -17.29
N LEU A 89 4.53 15.99 -18.05
CA LEU A 89 4.91 16.19 -19.45
C LEU A 89 3.73 15.98 -20.40
N ASP A 90 2.98 14.90 -20.19
CA ASP A 90 1.88 14.49 -21.06
C ASP A 90 0.83 13.77 -20.20
N ILE A 91 -0.44 13.94 -20.54
CA ILE A 91 -1.53 13.23 -19.89
C ILE A 91 -2.63 12.93 -20.90
N LYS A 92 -3.09 11.69 -20.92
CA LYS A 92 -4.10 11.20 -21.86
C LYS A 92 -5.14 10.33 -21.14
N PRO A 93 -6.43 10.47 -21.46
CA PRO A 93 -7.44 9.55 -20.97
C PRO A 93 -7.35 8.22 -21.73
N GLU A 94 -7.33 7.11 -21.00
CA GLU A 94 -7.41 5.76 -21.56
C GLU A 94 -8.83 5.19 -21.48
N GLY A 95 -9.62 5.60 -20.48
CA GLY A 95 -11.00 5.17 -20.35
C GLY A 95 -11.69 5.67 -19.07
N GLY A 96 -12.99 5.41 -18.96
CA GLY A 96 -13.83 5.85 -17.85
C GLY A 96 -14.84 6.92 -18.24
N ASP A 97 -15.23 7.76 -17.28
CA ASP A 97 -16.19 8.84 -17.54
C ASP A 97 -15.51 10.04 -18.24
N PRO A 98 -15.99 10.47 -19.42
CA PRO A 98 -15.33 11.50 -20.22
C PRO A 98 -15.34 12.88 -19.54
N ALA A 99 -16.38 13.20 -18.76
CA ALA A 99 -16.45 14.48 -18.04
C ALA A 99 -15.47 14.50 -16.86
N LEU A 100 -15.39 13.40 -16.09
CA LEU A 100 -14.38 13.22 -15.06
C LEU A 100 -12.97 13.26 -15.64
N CYS A 101 -12.73 12.56 -16.74
CA CYS A 101 -11.43 12.56 -17.40
C CYS A 101 -10.99 13.95 -17.85
N GLN A 102 -11.90 14.71 -18.47
CA GLN A 102 -11.57 16.06 -18.93
C GLN A 102 -11.30 17.02 -17.78
N ALA A 103 -12.09 16.94 -16.71
CA ALA A 103 -11.86 17.72 -15.50
C ALA A 103 -10.55 17.30 -14.81
N ALA A 104 -10.25 16.00 -14.76
CA ALA A 104 -9.04 15.46 -14.15
C ALA A 104 -7.80 15.85 -14.95
N LEU A 105 -7.89 15.91 -16.29
CA LEU A 105 -6.83 16.44 -17.16
C LEU A 105 -6.49 17.90 -16.81
N ALA A 106 -7.51 18.74 -16.62
CA ALA A 106 -7.31 20.14 -16.25
C ALA A 106 -6.73 20.26 -14.83
N ALA A 107 -7.30 19.54 -13.86
CA ALA A 107 -6.82 19.53 -12.48
C ALA A 107 -5.38 19.01 -12.38
N ALA A 108 -5.03 17.96 -13.12
CA ALA A 108 -3.68 17.39 -13.14
C ALA A 108 -2.62 18.34 -13.69
N LYS A 109 -2.97 19.16 -14.69
CA LYS A 109 -2.09 20.21 -15.21
C LYS A 109 -1.89 21.37 -14.22
N LEU A 110 -2.88 21.63 -13.36
CA LEU A 110 -2.82 22.66 -12.32
C LEU A 110 -2.21 22.15 -11.00
N ALA A 111 -2.23 20.83 -10.80
CA ALA A 111 -1.67 20.18 -9.63
C ALA A 111 -0.15 20.26 -9.64
N LYS A 112 0.42 20.57 -8.48
CA LYS A 112 1.87 20.48 -8.28
C LYS A 112 2.19 19.08 -7.79
N ILE A 113 2.59 18.22 -8.72
CA ILE A 113 3.03 16.88 -8.39
C ILE A 113 4.43 16.98 -7.75
N PRO A 114 4.63 16.43 -6.53
CA PRO A 114 5.92 16.47 -5.87
C PRO A 114 6.96 15.69 -6.69
N LYS A 115 8.24 16.02 -6.54
CA LYS A 115 9.32 15.26 -7.16
C LYS A 115 9.31 13.79 -6.69
N PRO A 116 9.51 12.80 -7.57
CA PRO A 116 9.61 11.41 -7.17
C PRO A 116 10.71 11.21 -6.10
N PRO A 117 10.44 10.47 -5.00
CA PRO A 117 11.39 10.29 -3.91
C PRO A 117 12.59 9.39 -4.30
N SER A 118 12.46 8.60 -5.36
CA SER A 118 13.53 7.74 -5.87
C SER A 118 13.43 7.52 -7.37
N GLN A 119 14.55 7.14 -8.00
CA GLN A 119 14.60 6.83 -9.43
C GLN A 119 13.63 5.70 -9.79
N ALA A 120 13.50 4.68 -8.93
CA ALA A 120 12.63 3.56 -9.24
C ALA A 120 11.14 3.93 -9.19
N VAL A 121 10.73 4.90 -8.36
CA VAL A 121 9.38 5.47 -8.42
C VAL A 121 9.22 6.24 -9.73
N TYR A 122 10.21 7.07 -10.09
CA TYR A 122 10.19 7.77 -11.37
C TYR A 122 10.07 6.83 -12.58
N GLU A 123 10.80 5.72 -12.61
CA GLU A 123 10.74 4.72 -13.70
C GLU A 123 9.34 4.14 -13.90
N VAL A 124 8.54 4.08 -12.83
CA VAL A 124 7.12 3.68 -12.90
C VAL A 124 6.28 4.82 -13.45
N PHE A 125 6.39 6.03 -12.87
CA PHE A 125 5.53 7.16 -13.21
C PHE A 125 5.93 7.96 -14.46
N LYS A 126 7.08 7.68 -15.07
CA LYS A 126 7.48 8.27 -16.37
C LYS A 126 6.48 7.91 -17.48
N ASN A 127 5.78 6.78 -17.35
CA ASN A 127 4.70 6.36 -18.23
C ASN A 127 3.75 5.38 -17.50
N ALA A 128 3.02 5.86 -16.50
CA ALA A 128 2.10 5.05 -15.71
C ALA A 128 0.63 5.30 -16.08
N PRO A 129 -0.22 4.27 -16.05
CA PRO A 129 -1.66 4.47 -15.90
C PRO A 129 -1.95 4.90 -14.45
N LEU A 130 -2.73 5.94 -14.30
CA LEU A 130 -3.19 6.47 -13.03
C LEU A 130 -4.71 6.48 -13.02
N ASP A 131 -5.27 5.71 -12.09
CA ASP A 131 -6.71 5.62 -11.94
C ASP A 131 -7.18 6.72 -10.98
N PHE A 132 -7.93 7.67 -11.52
CA PHE A 132 -8.46 8.81 -10.79
C PHE A 132 -9.90 8.52 -10.35
N LYS A 133 -10.09 8.54 -9.03
CA LYS A 133 -11.38 8.36 -8.38
C LYS A 133 -11.48 9.44 -7.29
N PRO A 134 -12.25 10.51 -7.54
CA PRO A 134 -12.49 11.56 -6.55
C PRO A 134 -13.34 11.06 -5.37
#